data_AF-A0A1W2BS57-F1
#
_entry.id   AF-A0A1W2BS57-F1
#
_cell.length_a   1.000
_cell.length_b   1.000
_cell.length_c   1.000
_cell.angle_alpha   90.00
_cell.angle_beta   90.00
_cell.angle_gamma   90.00
#
_symmetry.space_group_name_H-M   'P 1'
#
loop_
_entity.id
_entity.type
_entity.pdbx_description
1 polymer ?
#
loop_
_entity_poly.entity_id
_entity_poly.type
_entity_poly.pdbx_seq_one_letter_code
_entity_poly.pdbx_strand_id
1 'polypeptide(L)'
;MSESIDVTKIMEEIRDNIKTSGADQIPLSFADQKIVEKVRSDDKIEEAVRYISYNFEVQPYQMLEGNPAKVFVKKCIRKLASFFFLPIVGQQNALNQQYLYVAETVLEQREQIALLKEELARLERVVDSREGK
;
A
#
# COMPACT_ATOMS: atom_id res chain seq x y z
N MET A 1 41.97 -27.68 7.33
CA MET A 1 42.20 -26.67 6.28
C MET A 1 41.12 -25.62 6.43
N SER A 2 41.42 -24.50 7.07
CA SER A 2 40.48 -23.39 7.26
C SER A 2 40.52 -22.52 6.02
N GLU A 3 39.55 -22.70 5.13
CA GLU A 3 39.37 -21.87 3.95
C GLU A 3 38.96 -20.47 4.42
N SER A 4 39.89 -19.51 4.31
CA SER A 4 39.63 -18.12 4.66
C SER A 4 38.63 -17.56 3.66
N ILE A 5 37.37 -17.38 4.09
CA ILE A 5 36.34 -16.72 3.30
C ILE A 5 36.80 -15.27 3.04
N ASP A 6 37.19 -14.98 1.81
CA ASP A 6 37.62 -13.64 1.41
C ASP A 6 36.39 -12.77 1.14
N VAL A 7 35.95 -12.08 2.19
CA VAL A 7 34.79 -11.19 2.20
C VAL A 7 34.92 -10.08 1.15
N THR A 8 36.15 -9.67 0.82
CA THR A 8 36.42 -8.63 -0.17
C THR A 8 35.98 -9.08 -1.56
N LYS A 9 36.34 -10.31 -1.92
CA LYS A 9 36.01 -10.91 -3.21
C LYS A 9 34.51 -11.13 -3.37
N ILE A 10 33.85 -11.57 -2.30
CA ILE A 10 32.38 -11.73 -2.28
C ILE A 10 31.68 -10.37 -2.46
N MET A 11 32.17 -9.32 -1.81
CA MET A 11 31.60 -7.98 -1.94
C MET A 11 31.83 -7.33 -3.32
N GLU A 12 32.93 -7.68 -4.00
CA GLU A 12 33.17 -7.27 -5.38
C GLU A 12 32.25 -8.02 -6.34
N GLU A 13 32.11 -9.34 -6.16
CA GLU A 13 31.22 -10.17 -6.98
C GLU A 13 29.76 -9.75 -6.85
N ILE A 14 29.28 -9.44 -5.64
CA ILE A 14 27.93 -8.90 -5.42
C ILE A 14 27.75 -7.56 -6.15
N ARG A 15 28.74 -6.66 -6.09
CA ARG A 15 28.66 -5.35 -6.75
C ARG A 15 28.65 -5.45 -8.27
N ASP A 16 29.42 -6.36 -8.84
CA ASP A 16 29.41 -6.59 -10.29
C ASP A 16 28.12 -7.27 -10.75
N ASN A 17 27.52 -8.12 -9.90
CA ASN A 17 26.22 -8.73 -10.17
C ASN A 17 25.06 -7.70 -10.12
N ILE A 18 25.11 -6.74 -9.18
CA ILE A 18 24.15 -5.62 -9.11
C ILE A 18 24.25 -4.72 -10.36
N LYS A 19 25.47 -4.44 -10.82
CA LYS A 19 25.69 -3.64 -12.03
C LYS A 19 25.23 -4.34 -13.31
N THR A 20 25.49 -5.64 -13.43
CA THR A 20 25.13 -6.42 -14.63
C THR A 20 23.65 -6.77 -14.69
N SER A 21 22.97 -6.93 -13.55
CA SER A 21 21.53 -7.14 -13.46
C SER A 21 20.69 -5.87 -13.72
N GLY A 22 21.32 -4.70 -13.87
CA GLY A 22 20.63 -3.43 -14.12
C GLY A 22 19.81 -2.94 -12.92
N ALA A 23 20.03 -3.50 -11.72
CA ALA A 23 19.33 -3.10 -10.50
C ALA A 23 19.64 -1.64 -10.10
N ASP A 24 20.81 -1.12 -10.48
CA ASP A 24 21.17 0.30 -10.36
C ASP A 24 20.34 1.23 -11.26
N GLN A 25 19.65 0.69 -12.28
CA GLN A 25 18.79 1.46 -13.18
C GLN A 25 17.32 1.42 -12.79
N ILE A 26 16.92 0.70 -11.73
CA ILE A 26 15.56 0.75 -11.23
C ILE A 26 15.37 2.15 -10.63
N PRO A 27 14.62 3.05 -11.27
CA PRO A 27 14.39 4.37 -10.73
C PRO A 27 13.49 4.17 -9.51
N LEU A 28 14.01 4.36 -8.30
CA LEU A 28 13.24 4.45 -7.04
C LEU A 28 12.34 5.70 -6.99
N SER A 29 12.05 6.30 -8.15
CA SER A 29 11.10 7.39 -8.28
C SER A 29 9.70 6.78 -8.29
N PHE A 30 8.96 6.97 -7.20
CA PHE A 30 7.51 6.79 -7.13
C PHE A 30 6.81 7.80 -8.07
N ALA A 31 6.99 7.67 -9.38
CA ALA A 31 6.33 8.50 -10.38
C ALA A 31 5.03 7.80 -10.80
N ASP A 32 3.93 8.31 -10.26
CA ASP A 32 2.54 8.24 -10.73
C ASP A 32 2.27 7.18 -11.82
N GLN A 33 1.89 5.97 -11.39
CA GLN A 33 1.19 5.06 -12.28
C GLN A 33 -0.22 5.62 -12.55
N LYS A 34 -0.42 6.17 -13.75
CA LYS A 34 -1.75 6.38 -14.31
C LYS A 34 -2.37 5.01 -14.63
N ILE A 35 -3.10 4.44 -13.68
CA ILE A 35 -3.94 3.28 -13.93
C ILE A 35 -5.24 3.79 -14.57
N VAL A 36 -5.28 3.78 -15.90
CA VAL A 36 -6.53 3.90 -16.67
C VAL A 36 -6.70 2.62 -17.47
N GLU A 37 -7.03 1.54 -16.77
CA GLU A 37 -7.73 0.42 -17.38
C GLU A 37 -9.10 0.30 -16.70
N LYS A 38 -10.14 0.02 -17.49
CA LYS A 38 -11.49 -0.23 -16.97
C LYS A 38 -11.51 -1.57 -16.24
N VAL A 39 -10.97 -1.57 -15.03
CA VAL A 39 -11.06 -2.65 -14.06
C VAL A 39 -12.56 -2.87 -13.74
N ARG A 40 -12.99 -4.15 -13.65
CA ARG A 40 -14.35 -4.54 -13.24
C ARG A 40 -14.69 -3.85 -11.92
N SER A 41 -15.96 -3.51 -11.70
CA SER A 41 -16.39 -2.74 -10.52
C SER A 41 -16.01 -3.37 -9.19
N ASP A 42 -15.85 -4.70 -9.14
CA ASP A 42 -15.49 -5.43 -7.92
C ASP A 42 -13.97 -5.38 -7.64
N ASP A 43 -13.14 -5.60 -8.66
CA ASP A 43 -11.67 -5.49 -8.54
C ASP A 43 -11.23 -4.05 -8.15
N LYS A 44 -12.00 -3.04 -8.54
CA LYS A 44 -11.74 -1.62 -8.16
C LYS A 44 -11.85 -1.35 -6.67
N ILE A 45 -12.73 -2.07 -5.96
CA ILE A 45 -12.90 -1.85 -4.53
C ILE A 45 -11.73 -2.50 -3.79
N GLU A 46 -11.32 -3.70 -4.19
CA GLU A 46 -10.16 -4.36 -3.60
C GLU A 46 -8.87 -3.56 -3.84
N GLU A 47 -8.68 -3.03 -5.05
CA GLU A 47 -7.57 -2.14 -5.38
C GLU A 47 -7.61 -0.85 -4.55
N ALA A 48 -8.79 -0.24 -4.38
CA ALA A 48 -8.95 0.96 -3.56
C ALA A 48 -8.66 0.71 -2.07
N VAL A 49 -9.12 -0.42 -1.51
CA VAL A 49 -8.83 -0.80 -0.13
C VAL A 49 -7.34 -1.05 0.04
N ARG A 50 -6.71 -1.76 -0.90
CA ARG A 50 -5.27 -1.98 -0.90
C ARG A 50 -4.49 -0.67 -0.96
N TYR A 51 -4.90 0.26 -1.82
CA TYR A 51 -4.30 1.59 -1.90
C TYR A 51 -4.41 2.34 -0.57
N ILE A 52 -5.60 2.39 0.04
CA ILE A 52 -5.82 3.05 1.33
C ILE A 52 -4.98 2.38 2.43
N SER A 53 -4.91 1.04 2.45
CA SER A 53 -4.13 0.28 3.44
C SER A 53 -2.66 0.70 3.47
N TYR A 54 -2.07 1.02 2.31
CA TYR A 54 -0.69 1.50 2.22
C TYR A 54 -0.52 3.03 2.40
N ASN A 55 -1.58 3.83 2.19
CA ASN A 55 -1.48 5.29 2.07
C ASN A 55 -2.39 6.06 3.04
N PHE A 56 -2.98 5.40 4.05
CA PHE A 56 -3.91 6.06 4.98
C PHE A 56 -3.23 7.11 5.87
N GLU A 57 -1.90 7.03 6.05
CA GLU A 57 -1.15 7.94 6.92
C GLU A 57 -0.60 9.15 6.16
N VAL A 58 -1.04 10.35 6.55
CA VAL A 58 -0.47 11.61 6.09
C VAL A 58 0.77 11.94 6.92
N GLN A 59 1.92 12.08 6.26
CA GLN A 59 3.20 12.41 6.90
C GLN A 59 3.41 13.94 7.00
N PRO A 60 3.44 14.52 8.22
CA PRO A 60 3.57 15.97 8.39
C PRO A 60 4.98 16.53 8.09
N TYR A 61 6.00 15.67 8.05
CA TYR A 61 7.41 16.07 7.89
C TYR A 61 8.06 15.54 6.62
N GLN A 62 7.46 15.84 5.48
CA GLN A 62 8.12 15.56 4.20
C GLN A 62 9.45 16.31 4.05
N MET A 63 10.42 15.65 3.42
CA MET A 63 11.71 16.23 3.08
C MET A 63 11.51 17.49 2.24
N LEU A 64 12.27 18.53 2.58
CA LEU A 64 12.26 19.80 1.86
C LEU A 64 13.45 19.82 0.93
N GLU A 65 13.18 19.83 -0.38
CA GLU A 65 14.21 19.91 -1.40
C GLU A 65 14.49 21.37 -1.83
N GLY A 66 15.70 21.58 -2.35
CA GLY A 66 16.14 22.84 -2.95
C GLY A 66 17.25 23.57 -2.19
N ASN A 67 17.38 24.87 -2.45
CA ASN A 67 18.46 25.70 -1.93
C ASN A 67 18.49 25.69 -0.37
N PRO A 68 19.66 25.45 0.26
CA PRO A 68 19.82 25.37 1.72
C PRO A 68 19.22 26.54 2.50
N ALA A 69 19.38 27.78 2.02
CA ALA A 69 18.84 28.96 2.70
C ALA A 69 17.30 28.99 2.68
N LYS A 70 16.69 28.60 1.55
CA LYS A 70 15.24 28.51 1.42
C LYS A 70 14.69 27.35 2.27
N VAL A 71 15.38 26.22 2.31
CA VAL A 71 15.01 25.07 3.15
C VAL A 71 15.05 25.45 4.63
N PHE A 72 16.04 26.23 5.07
CA PHE A 72 16.11 26.73 6.44
C PHE A 72 14.89 27.59 6.81
N VAL A 73 14.54 28.58 5.98
CA VAL A 73 13.36 29.41 6.20
C VAL A 73 12.08 28.57 6.24
N LYS A 74 11.91 27.63 5.30
CA LYS A 74 10.77 26.69 5.29
C LYS A 74 10.71 25.83 6.57
N LYS A 75 11.86 25.39 7.10
CA LYS A 75 11.93 24.65 8.38
C LYS A 75 11.47 25.52 9.56
N CYS A 76 11.87 26.78 9.61
CA CYS A 76 11.42 27.72 10.64
C CYS A 76 9.91 27.94 10.58
N ILE A 77 9.35 28.20 9.40
CA ILE A 77 7.89 28.36 9.21
C ILE A 77 7.16 27.08 9.64
N ARG A 78 7.66 25.91 9.22
CA ARG A 78 7.08 24.61 9.60
C ARG A 78 7.11 24.41 11.11
N LYS A 79 8.20 24.77 11.78
CA LYS A 79 8.30 24.66 13.25
C LYS A 79 7.30 25.59 13.93
N LEU A 80 7.18 26.84 13.47
CA LEU A 80 6.23 27.80 14.02
C LEU A 80 4.78 27.38 13.80
N ALA A 81 4.43 26.85 12.62
CA ALA A 81 3.06 26.41 12.32
C ALA A 81 2.72 25.02 12.89
N SER A 82 3.70 24.29 13.47
CA SER A 82 3.53 22.89 13.89
C SER A 82 2.42 22.67 14.92
N PHE A 83 2.18 23.63 15.80
CA PHE A 83 1.09 23.55 16.77
C PHE A 83 -0.30 23.52 16.10
N PHE A 84 -0.43 24.09 14.89
CA PHE A 84 -1.69 24.18 14.17
C PHE A 84 -1.92 22.94 13.30
N PHE A 85 -0.94 22.54 12.48
CA PHE A 85 -1.14 21.46 11.53
C PHE A 85 -0.94 20.05 12.12
N LEU A 86 -0.12 19.86 13.15
CA LEU A 86 0.10 18.52 13.73
C LEU A 86 -1.18 17.92 14.32
N PRO A 87 -2.01 18.65 15.09
CA PRO A 87 -3.27 18.10 15.58
C PRO A 87 -4.23 17.74 14.44
N ILE A 88 -4.28 18.57 13.39
CA ILE A 88 -5.14 18.35 12.21
C ILE A 88 -4.71 17.08 11.48
N VAL A 89 -3.41 16.90 11.24
CA VAL A 89 -2.86 15.70 10.60
C VAL A 89 -3.15 14.46 11.46
N GLY A 90 -2.99 14.55 12.79
CA GLY A 90 -3.32 13.46 13.70
C GLY A 90 -4.80 13.06 13.64
N GLN A 91 -5.71 14.04 13.65
CA GLN A 91 -7.15 13.79 13.49
C GLN A 91 -7.49 13.19 12.12
N GLN A 92 -6.86 13.66 11.06
CA GLN A 92 -7.05 13.12 9.72
C GLN A 92 -6.56 11.67 9.63
N ASN A 93 -5.39 11.36 10.19
CA ASN A 93 -4.86 9.99 10.21
C ASN A 93 -5.76 9.05 11.00
N ALA A 94 -6.30 9.52 12.13
CA ALA A 94 -7.29 8.76 12.91
C ALA A 94 -8.55 8.47 12.09
N LEU A 95 -9.09 9.45 11.38
CA LEU A 95 -10.24 9.24 10.48
C LEU A 95 -9.92 8.31 9.31
N ASN A 96 -8.75 8.48 8.69
CA ASN A 96 -8.30 7.62 7.59
C ASN A 96 -8.19 6.16 8.01
N GLN A 97 -7.71 5.91 9.24
CA GLN A 97 -7.67 4.57 9.82
C GLN A 97 -9.08 3.98 10.02
N GLN A 98 -10.06 4.79 10.46
CA GLN A 98 -11.44 4.33 10.56
C GLN A 98 -12.04 4.01 9.19
N TYR A 99 -11.73 4.80 8.16
CA TYR A 99 -12.15 4.50 6.79
C TYR A 99 -11.54 3.20 6.27
N LEU A 100 -10.27 2.93 6.55
CA LEU A 100 -9.64 1.66 6.22
C LEU A 100 -10.39 0.49 6.87
N TYR A 101 -10.66 0.56 8.18
CA TYR A 101 -11.38 -0.49 8.90
C TYR A 101 -12.77 -0.77 8.30
N VAL A 102 -13.52 0.28 7.98
CA VAL A 102 -14.83 0.14 7.32
C VAL A 102 -14.69 -0.52 5.95
N ALA A 103 -13.69 -0.11 5.18
CA ALA A 103 -13.49 -0.61 3.82
C ALA A 103 -13.06 -2.09 3.81
N GLU A 104 -12.20 -2.51 4.74
CA GLU A 104 -11.83 -3.92 4.97
C GLU A 104 -13.06 -4.74 5.38
N THR A 105 -13.87 -4.24 6.31
CA THR A 105 -15.11 -4.91 6.75
C THR A 105 -16.07 -5.12 5.58
N VAL A 106 -16.18 -4.14 4.67
CA VAL A 106 -17.04 -4.26 3.47
C VAL A 106 -16.54 -5.36 2.53
N LEU A 107 -15.23 -5.53 2.39
CA LEU A 107 -14.67 -6.64 1.60
C LEU A 107 -14.98 -7.99 2.24
N GLU A 108 -14.75 -8.14 3.53
CA GLU A 108 -15.07 -9.38 4.26
C GLU A 108 -16.56 -9.74 4.13
N GLN A 109 -17.45 -8.75 4.26
CA GLN A 109 -18.90 -8.96 4.08
C GLN A 109 -19.24 -9.39 2.65
N ARG A 110 -18.56 -8.85 1.63
CA ARG A 110 -18.77 -9.27 0.24
C ARG A 110 -18.39 -10.73 0.02
N GLU A 111 -17.27 -11.17 0.59
CA GLU A 111 -16.85 -12.57 0.55
C GLU A 111 -17.85 -13.49 1.26
N GLN A 112 -18.30 -13.12 2.46
CA GLN A 112 -19.31 -13.88 3.19
C GLN A 112 -20.63 -13.99 2.41
N ILE A 113 -21.08 -12.89 1.78
CA ILE A 113 -22.28 -12.90 0.93
C ILE A 113 -22.09 -13.83 -0.27
N ALA A 114 -20.90 -13.88 -0.88
CA ALA A 114 -20.62 -14.77 -1.99
C ALA A 114 -20.70 -16.25 -1.56
N LEU A 115 -20.11 -16.60 -0.42
CA LEU A 115 -20.16 -17.95 0.15
C LEU A 115 -21.59 -18.37 0.50
N LEU A 116 -22.36 -17.50 1.16
CA LEU A 116 -23.75 -17.77 1.52
C LEU A 116 -24.62 -17.99 0.27
N LYS A 117 -24.39 -17.22 -0.80
CA LYS A 117 -25.11 -17.41 -2.08
C LYS A 117 -24.78 -18.76 -2.72
N GLU A 118 -23.52 -19.19 -2.67
CA GLU A 118 -23.12 -20.50 -3.19
C GLU A 118 -23.76 -21.64 -2.40
N GLU A 119 -23.79 -21.53 -1.06
CA GLU A 119 -24.42 -22.52 -0.21
C GLU A 119 -25.94 -22.59 -0.41
N LEU A 120 -26.62 -21.44 -0.56
CA LEU A 120 -28.03 -21.40 -0.91
C LEU A 120 -28.30 -22.09 -2.25
N ALA A 121 -27.52 -21.79 -3.28
CA ALA A 121 -27.66 -22.44 -4.59
C ALA A 121 -27.41 -23.96 -4.53
N ARG A 122 -26.51 -24.42 -3.66
CA ARG A 122 -26.29 -25.85 -3.41
C ARG A 122 -27.50 -26.49 -2.73
N LEU A 123 -28.05 -25.85 -1.71
CA LEU A 123 -29.21 -26.33 -0.97
C LEU A 123 -30.45 -26.40 -1.85
N GLU A 124 -30.71 -25.38 -2.67
CA GLU A 124 -31.81 -25.35 -3.64
C GLU A 124 -31.74 -26.56 -4.59
N ARG A 125 -30.56 -26.85 -5.17
CA ARG A 125 -30.38 -28.04 -6.03
C ARG A 125 -30.67 -29.36 -5.31
N VAL A 126 -30.31 -29.46 -4.02
CA VAL A 126 -30.59 -30.66 -3.22
C VAL A 126 -32.09 -30.80 -2.95
N VAL A 127 -32.79 -29.71 -2.67
CA VAL A 127 -34.24 -29.71 -2.47
C VAL A 127 -34.97 -30.11 -3.76
N ASP A 128 -34.64 -29.49 -4.90
CA ASP A 128 -35.20 -29.84 -6.20
C ASP A 128 -34.97 -31.33 -6.56
N SER A 129 -33.79 -31.86 -6.23
CA SER A 129 -33.48 -33.28 -6.45
C SER A 129 -34.27 -34.24 -5.56
N ARG A 130 -34.81 -33.75 -4.43
CA ARG A 130 -35.64 -34.52 -3.50
C ARG A 130 -37.13 -34.40 -3.81
N GLU A 131 -37.58 -33.26 -4.32
CA GLU A 131 -38.99 -33.04 -4.72
C GLU A 131 -39.31 -33.63 -6.11
N GLY A 132 -38.31 -33.86 -6.95
CA GLY A 132 -38.44 -34.52 -8.26
C GLY A 132 -38.51 -36.06 -8.24
N LYS A 133 -38.68 -36.69 -7.07
CA LYS A 133 -38.93 -38.14 -6.88
C LYS A 133 -40.30 -38.35 -6.25
#